data_AF-A0A9X9XAR4-F1
#
_entry.id   AF-A0A9X9XAR4-F1
#
_cell.length_a   1.000
_cell.length_b   1.000
_cell.length_c   1.000
_cell.angle_alpha   90.00
_cell.angle_beta   90.00
_cell.angle_gamma   90.00
#
_symmetry.space_group_name_H-M   'P 1'
#
loop_
_entity.id
_entity.type
_entity.pdbx_description
1 polymer ?
#
loop_
_entity_poly.entity_id
_entity_poly.type
_entity_poly.pdbx_seq_one_letter_code
_entity_poly.pdbx_strand_id
1 'polypeptide(L)'
;MRNILAAAAMALLAATPAPACDSEAMSAELTAVCRGAFAPAAEWAGAVRAQADAAEAAALDRALLLAREACDSGDPAAGAREAARIARLAGRIEARIGATAPIWPDRLASN
;
A
#
# COMPACT_ATOMS: atom_id res chain seq x y z
N MET A 1 15.22 51.20 -22.31
CA MET A 1 14.66 50.05 -23.07
C MET A 1 15.24 48.68 -22.67
N ARG A 2 16.37 48.60 -21.95
CA ARG A 2 17.00 47.32 -21.54
C ARG A 2 16.27 46.56 -20.42
N ASN A 3 15.39 47.22 -19.68
CA ASN A 3 14.69 46.62 -18.53
C ASN A 3 13.38 45.91 -18.91
N ILE A 4 12.86 46.11 -20.12
CA ILE A 4 11.60 45.49 -20.58
C ILE A 4 11.84 44.04 -21.04
N LEU A 5 13.02 43.77 -21.62
CA LEU A 5 13.42 42.44 -22.07
C LEU A 5 13.64 41.45 -20.91
N ALA A 6 14.05 41.93 -19.73
CA ALA A 6 14.27 41.08 -18.56
C ALA A 6 12.97 40.58 -17.92
N ALA A 7 11.88 41.37 -17.99
CA ALA A 7 10.59 41.00 -17.42
C ALA A 7 9.86 39.94 -18.27
N ALA A 8 10.01 39.99 -19.60
CA ALA A 8 9.41 39.01 -20.51
C ALA A 8 10.02 37.62 -20.39
N ALA A 9 11.32 37.52 -20.04
CA ALA A 9 11.99 36.24 -19.87
C ALA A 9 11.51 35.46 -18.64
N MET A 10 11.15 36.15 -17.54
CA MET A 10 10.67 35.49 -16.32
C MET A 10 9.23 34.94 -16.42
N ALA A 11 8.41 35.48 -17.32
CA ALA A 11 7.05 34.98 -17.54
C ALA A 11 7.01 33.63 -18.28
N LEU A 12 8.07 33.28 -19.02
CA LEU A 12 8.16 32.04 -19.79
C LEU A 12 8.68 30.83 -18.98
N LEU A 13 9.29 31.04 -17.81
CA LEU A 13 9.75 29.96 -16.93
C LEU A 13 8.68 29.44 -15.95
N ALA A 14 7.51 30.09 -15.87
CA ALA A 14 6.41 29.67 -14.99
C ALA A 14 5.44 28.67 -15.65
N ALA A 15 5.69 28.28 -16.91
CA ALA A 15 4.77 27.49 -17.72
C ALA A 15 5.12 26.00 -17.84
N THR A 16 6.09 25.50 -17.08
CA THR A 16 6.19 24.04 -16.90
C THR A 16 5.15 23.62 -15.87
N PRO A 17 4.19 22.74 -16.20
CA PRO A 17 3.36 22.15 -15.16
C PRO A 17 4.32 21.45 -14.21
N ALA A 18 4.40 21.93 -12.98
CA ALA A 18 5.12 21.19 -11.96
C ALA A 18 4.47 19.81 -11.88
N PRO A 19 5.21 18.70 -11.81
CA PRO A 19 4.62 17.37 -11.65
C PRO A 19 3.78 17.24 -10.36
N ALA A 20 3.90 18.21 -9.43
CA ALA A 20 3.03 18.38 -8.27
C ALA A 20 1.64 18.98 -8.59
N CYS A 21 1.40 19.45 -9.83
CA CYS A 21 0.11 19.99 -10.28
C CYS A 21 -0.75 18.95 -11.01
N ASP A 22 -0.23 17.75 -11.25
CA ASP A 22 -1.02 16.62 -11.74
C ASP A 22 -1.48 15.79 -10.54
N SER A 23 -2.60 16.21 -9.95
CA SER A 23 -3.20 15.52 -8.82
C SER A 23 -3.60 14.08 -9.14
N GLU A 24 -3.96 13.80 -10.40
CA GLU A 24 -4.34 12.45 -10.82
C GLU A 24 -3.12 11.52 -10.85
N ALA A 25 -2.00 11.98 -11.42
CA ALA A 25 -0.74 11.23 -11.40
C ALA A 25 -0.23 11.00 -9.96
N MET A 26 -0.32 12.03 -9.09
CA MET A 26 0.04 11.87 -7.69
C MET A 26 -0.84 10.84 -6.96
N SER A 27 -2.17 10.88 -7.16
CA SER A 27 -3.09 9.91 -6.58
C SER A 27 -2.85 8.50 -7.10
N ALA A 28 -2.53 8.34 -8.38
CA ALA A 28 -2.18 7.06 -8.99
C ALA A 28 -0.90 6.48 -8.36
N GLU A 29 0.14 7.29 -8.15
CA GLU A 29 1.37 6.84 -7.50
C GLU A 29 1.16 6.46 -6.03
N LEU A 30 0.38 7.25 -5.27
CA LEU A 30 0.03 6.89 -3.89
C LEU A 30 -0.75 5.57 -3.83
N THR A 31 -1.65 5.34 -4.79
CA THR A 31 -2.38 4.06 -4.93
C THR A 31 -1.41 2.92 -5.22
N ALA A 32 -0.45 3.11 -6.13
CA ALA A 32 0.56 2.11 -6.47
C ALA A 32 1.43 1.75 -5.26
N VAL A 33 1.90 2.75 -4.51
CA VAL A 33 2.65 2.55 -3.26
C VAL A 33 1.80 1.81 -2.22
N CYS A 34 0.53 2.17 -2.05
CA CYS A 34 -0.38 1.48 -1.13
C CYS A 34 -0.53 0.00 -1.49
N ARG A 35 -0.81 -0.30 -2.77
CA ARG A 35 -0.95 -1.68 -3.26
C ARG A 35 0.35 -2.46 -3.10
N GLY A 36 1.49 -1.84 -3.39
CA GLY A 36 2.81 -2.44 -3.20
C GLY A 36 3.10 -2.80 -1.74
N ALA A 37 2.75 -1.92 -0.81
CA ALA A 37 2.88 -2.16 0.63
C ALA A 37 1.90 -3.22 1.16
N PHE A 38 0.71 -3.31 0.58
CA PHE A 38 -0.32 -4.28 0.95
C PHE A 38 -0.05 -5.69 0.42
N ALA A 39 0.53 -5.83 -0.79
CA ALA A 39 0.71 -7.12 -1.46
C ALA A 39 1.32 -8.24 -0.59
N PRO A 40 2.37 -7.99 0.24
CA PRO A 40 2.95 -9.03 1.09
C PRO A 40 1.97 -9.56 2.15
N ALA A 41 1.17 -8.66 2.75
CA ALA A 41 0.16 -9.06 3.71
C ALA A 41 -0.95 -9.90 3.04
N ALA A 42 -1.31 -9.57 1.79
CA ALA A 42 -2.28 -10.33 1.02
C ALA A 42 -1.80 -11.74 0.64
N GLU A 43 -0.54 -11.84 0.20
CA GLU A 43 0.12 -13.12 -0.06
C GLU A 43 0.16 -13.99 1.20
N TRP A 44 0.55 -13.39 2.34
CA TRP A 44 0.62 -14.11 3.61
C TRP A 44 -0.76 -14.60 4.06
N ALA A 45 -1.77 -13.74 3.98
CA ALA A 45 -3.16 -14.10 4.26
C ALA A 45 -3.61 -15.30 3.41
N GLY A 46 -3.26 -15.32 2.11
CA GLY A 46 -3.56 -16.44 1.22
C GLY A 46 -2.91 -17.75 1.66
N ALA A 47 -1.64 -17.70 2.07
CA ALA A 47 -0.89 -18.88 2.50
C ALA A 47 -1.45 -19.53 3.79
N VAL A 48 -1.90 -18.71 4.76
CA VAL A 48 -2.47 -19.22 6.02
C VAL A 48 -3.95 -19.59 5.90
N ARG A 49 -4.65 -19.12 4.86
CA ARG A 49 -6.12 -19.19 4.77
C ARG A 49 -6.67 -20.62 4.82
N ALA A 50 -6.00 -21.58 4.20
CA ALA A 50 -6.42 -22.98 4.21
C ALA A 50 -6.41 -23.63 5.62
N GLN A 51 -5.70 -23.01 6.56
CA GLN A 51 -5.48 -23.50 7.92
C GLN A 51 -6.26 -22.66 8.95
N ALA A 52 -6.92 -21.60 8.48
CA ALA A 52 -7.79 -20.75 9.28
C ALA A 52 -9.12 -21.46 9.57
N ASP A 53 -9.67 -21.24 10.77
CA ASP A 53 -11.05 -21.60 11.03
C ASP A 53 -12.02 -20.65 10.31
N ALA A 54 -13.33 -20.91 10.40
CA ALA A 54 -14.34 -20.11 9.70
C ALA A 54 -14.35 -18.64 10.14
N ALA A 55 -14.09 -18.35 11.41
CA ALA A 55 -14.11 -16.99 11.94
C ALA A 55 -12.85 -16.21 11.51
N GLU A 56 -11.69 -16.87 11.56
CA GLU A 56 -10.42 -16.36 11.10
C GLU A 56 -10.41 -16.10 9.59
N ALA A 57 -10.93 -17.04 8.80
CA ALA A 57 -11.06 -16.89 7.34
C ALA A 57 -11.94 -15.69 6.98
N ALA A 58 -13.10 -15.56 7.63
CA ALA A 58 -13.99 -14.42 7.43
C ALA A 58 -13.34 -13.09 7.87
N ALA A 59 -12.54 -13.09 8.94
CA ALA A 59 -11.80 -11.91 9.37
C ALA A 59 -10.68 -11.53 8.39
N LEU A 60 -9.96 -12.51 7.83
CA LEU A 60 -8.98 -12.28 6.77
C LEU A 60 -9.63 -11.68 5.53
N ASP A 61 -10.77 -12.24 5.07
CA ASP A 61 -11.48 -11.70 3.89
C ASP A 61 -11.91 -10.27 4.07
N ARG A 62 -12.52 -9.96 5.22
CA ARG A 62 -12.95 -8.59 5.53
C ARG A 62 -11.77 -7.64 5.53
N ALA A 63 -10.65 -8.01 6.17
CA ALA A 63 -9.48 -7.15 6.23
C ALA A 63 -8.84 -6.97 4.83
N LEU A 64 -8.79 -8.02 4.01
CA LEU A 64 -8.30 -7.95 2.63
C LEU A 64 -9.17 -7.04 1.75
N LEU A 65 -10.49 -7.13 1.89
CA LEU A 65 -11.42 -6.27 1.18
C LEU A 65 -11.23 -4.81 1.59
N LEU A 66 -11.25 -4.52 2.89
CA LEU A 66 -11.08 -3.16 3.42
C LEU A 66 -9.74 -2.53 3.04
N ALA A 67 -8.65 -3.33 3.04
CA ALA A 67 -7.34 -2.85 2.61
C ALA A 67 -7.33 -2.45 1.13
N ARG A 68 -7.96 -3.26 0.25
CA ARG A 68 -8.08 -2.98 -1.18
C ARG A 68 -8.90 -1.73 -1.42
N GLU A 69 -10.08 -1.63 -0.80
CA GLU A 69 -10.96 -0.47 -0.89
C GLU A 69 -10.24 0.81 -0.44
N ALA A 70 -9.51 0.75 0.67
CA ALA A 70 -8.74 1.89 1.18
C ALA A 70 -7.65 2.35 0.19
N CYS A 71 -6.91 1.43 -0.42
CA CYS A 71 -5.93 1.80 -1.45
C CYS A 71 -6.62 2.38 -2.68
N ASP A 72 -7.74 1.79 -3.13
CA ASP A 72 -8.45 2.21 -4.33
C ASP A 72 -9.18 3.55 -4.16
N SER A 73 -9.56 3.91 -2.92
CA SER A 73 -10.16 5.19 -2.58
C SER A 73 -9.13 6.29 -2.24
N GLY A 74 -7.83 6.00 -2.35
CA GLY A 74 -6.78 6.97 -2.05
C GLY A 74 -6.55 7.24 -0.55
N ASP A 75 -6.91 6.31 0.33
CA ASP A 75 -6.53 6.34 1.76
C ASP A 75 -5.42 5.31 2.05
N PRO A 76 -4.15 5.64 1.73
CA PRO A 76 -3.02 4.72 1.96
C PRO A 76 -2.78 4.43 3.44
N ALA A 77 -3.17 5.34 4.34
CA ALA A 77 -3.01 5.13 5.77
C ALA A 77 -3.98 4.07 6.29
N ALA A 78 -5.23 4.08 5.82
CA ALA A 78 -6.18 3.00 6.09
C ALA A 78 -5.70 1.66 5.51
N GLY A 79 -5.21 1.65 4.26
CA GLY A 79 -4.63 0.46 3.65
C GLY A 79 -3.49 -0.14 4.48
N ALA A 80 -2.55 0.69 4.93
CA ALA A 80 -1.44 0.25 5.78
C ALA A 80 -1.90 -0.30 7.15
N ARG A 81 -2.92 0.32 7.77
CA ARG A 81 -3.50 -0.17 9.04
C ARG A 81 -4.14 -1.55 8.87
N GLU A 82 -4.86 -1.78 7.78
CA GLU A 82 -5.45 -3.09 7.49
C GLU A 82 -4.39 -4.13 7.13
N ALA A 83 -3.34 -3.77 6.39
CA ALA A 83 -2.19 -4.66 6.15
C ALA A 83 -1.56 -5.14 7.46
N ALA A 84 -1.36 -4.25 8.43
CA ALA A 84 -0.87 -4.63 9.76
C ALA A 84 -1.86 -5.53 10.53
N ARG A 85 -3.17 -5.32 10.37
CA ARG A 85 -4.20 -6.18 10.97
C ARG A 85 -4.17 -7.58 10.36
N ILE A 86 -4.03 -7.69 9.04
CA ILE A 86 -3.88 -8.94 8.31
C ILE A 86 -2.64 -9.69 8.80
N ALA A 87 -1.48 -9.05 8.83
CA ALA A 87 -0.24 -9.64 9.31
C ALA A 87 -0.38 -10.20 10.74
N ARG A 88 -1.00 -9.44 11.66
CA ARG A 88 -1.26 -9.91 13.03
C ARG A 88 -2.21 -11.11 13.08
N LEU A 89 -3.23 -11.14 12.23
CA LEU A 89 -4.17 -12.26 12.18
C LEU A 89 -3.49 -13.51 11.61
N ALA A 90 -2.73 -13.36 10.53
CA ALA A 90 -1.95 -14.43 9.92
C ALA A 90 -0.94 -15.03 10.91
N GLY A 91 -0.17 -14.20 11.61
CA GLY A 91 0.76 -14.69 12.64
C GLY A 91 0.08 -15.39 13.81
N ARG A 92 -1.16 -15.00 14.19
CA ARG A 92 -1.93 -15.75 15.20
C ARG A 92 -2.37 -17.12 14.69
N ILE A 93 -2.79 -17.20 13.42
CA ILE A 93 -3.16 -18.47 12.79
C ILE A 93 -1.94 -19.39 12.77
N GLU A 94 -0.78 -18.91 12.31
CA GLU A 94 0.48 -19.65 12.30
C GLU A 94 0.88 -20.17 13.69
N ALA A 95 0.81 -19.31 14.71
CA ALA A 95 1.12 -19.71 16.08
C ALA A 95 0.16 -20.80 16.59
N ARG A 96 -1.13 -20.69 16.27
CA ARG A 96 -2.15 -21.66 16.69
C ARG A 96 -1.94 -23.04 16.08
N ILE A 97 -1.54 -23.10 14.81
CA ILE A 97 -1.28 -24.37 14.10
C ILE A 97 0.11 -24.95 14.41
N GLY A 98 0.94 -24.24 15.16
CA GLY A 98 2.29 -24.68 15.52
C GLY A 98 3.29 -24.61 14.36
N ALA A 99 3.15 -23.63 13.45
CA ALA A 99 4.12 -23.41 12.39
C ALA A 99 5.49 -23.06 13.00
N THR A 100 6.49 -23.93 12.82
CA THR A 100 7.83 -23.81 13.42
C THR A 100 8.76 -22.88 12.64
N ALA A 101 8.43 -22.61 11.39
CA ALA A 101 8.99 -21.52 10.60
C ALA A 101 7.84 -20.60 10.18
N PRO A 102 8.05 -19.27 10.10
CA PRO A 102 7.07 -18.40 9.47
C PRO A 102 6.76 -18.96 8.07
N ILE A 103 5.48 -19.03 7.67
CA ILE A 103 5.11 -19.36 6.28
C ILE A 103 5.63 -18.27 5.33
N TRP A 104 6.19 -17.19 5.88
CA TRP A 104 6.94 -16.14 5.21
C TRP A 104 8.47 -16.26 5.36
N PRO A 105 9.16 -17.10 4.56
CA PRO A 105 10.62 -17.30 4.69
C PRO A 105 11.49 -16.25 3.98
N ASP A 106 11.04 -15.61 2.89
CA ASP A 106 12.03 -15.07 1.91
C ASP A 106 12.38 -13.57 2.01
N ARG A 107 11.61 -12.74 2.74
CA ARG A 107 11.88 -11.27 2.82
C ARG A 107 12.54 -10.75 4.09
N LEU A 108 12.57 -11.52 5.18
CA LEU A 108 13.35 -11.11 6.36
C LEU A 108 14.86 -11.31 6.16
N ALA A 109 15.25 -12.12 5.17
CA ALA A 109 16.65 -12.36 4.81
C ALA A 109 17.22 -11.35 3.78
N SER A 110 16.41 -10.44 3.25
CA SER A 110 16.77 -9.54 2.13
C SER A 110 16.71 -8.04 2.47
N ASN A 111 16.66 -7.67 3.76
CA ASN A 111 16.91 -6.30 4.25
C ASN A 111 18.25 -6.21 4.98
#